data_AF-A0A2M8NBV5-F1
#
_entry.id   AF-A0A2M8NBV5-F1
#
_cell.length_a   1.000
_cell.length_b   1.000
_cell.length_c   1.000
_cell.angle_alpha   90.00
_cell.angle_beta   90.00
_cell.angle_gamma   90.00
#
_symmetry.space_group_name_H-M   'P 1'
#
loop_
_entity.id
_entity.type
_entity.pdbx_description
1 polymer ?
#
loop_
_entity_poly.entity_id
_entity_poly.type
_entity_poly.pdbx_seq_one_letter_code
_entity_poly.pdbx_strand_id
1 'polypeptide(L)'
;MQNILQKTMRDPTWQLISWMLGAIFIFALVASEFNIGSFSSTLLNGMLRAMLLFLVAAGLSLIFGLMDILNFAQGGYFMLGAYLAYDFQHPDAGSLTFGESIADPTLRFFVSILFAVIVGGVLGYILERFFLRPLYDRPLFQLVLTFGASLVFLEGIKFIWKTVPYT
;
A
#
# COMPACT_ATOMS: atom_id res chain seq x y z
N MET A 1 21.35 16.83 -38.89
CA MET A 1 21.36 16.30 -37.49
C MET A 1 21.83 17.33 -36.45
N GLN A 2 22.75 18.26 -36.77
CA GLN A 2 23.30 19.23 -35.80
C GLN A 2 22.31 20.32 -35.31
N ASN A 3 21.32 20.70 -36.11
CA ASN A 3 20.35 21.76 -35.74
C ASN A 3 19.34 21.36 -34.65
N ILE A 4 19.10 20.07 -34.42
CA ILE A 4 18.10 19.61 -33.44
C ILE A 4 18.68 19.66 -32.02
N LEU A 5 19.92 19.19 -31.83
CA LEU A 5 20.59 19.22 -30.53
C LEU A 5 20.83 20.66 -30.01
N GLN A 6 21.13 21.60 -30.91
CA GLN A 6 21.30 23.01 -30.56
C GLN A 6 19.98 23.69 -30.17
N LYS A 7 18.85 23.27 -30.76
CA LYS A 7 17.52 23.80 -30.42
C LYS A 7 17.03 23.27 -29.07
N THR A 8 17.29 22.00 -28.76
CA THR A 8 16.92 21.37 -27.48
C THR A 8 17.73 21.91 -26.30
N MET A 9 19.04 22.14 -26.45
CA MET A 9 19.86 22.70 -25.34
C MET A 9 19.59 24.20 -25.04
N ARG A 10 18.83 24.88 -25.91
CA ARG A 10 18.47 26.29 -25.73
C ARG A 10 17.08 26.49 -25.12
N ASP A 11 16.33 25.42 -24.90
CA ASP A 11 15.07 25.55 -24.20
C ASP A 11 15.29 25.72 -22.68
N PRO A 12 14.47 26.53 -22.00
CA PRO A 12 14.64 26.80 -20.57
C PRO A 12 14.35 25.58 -19.69
N THR A 13 13.61 24.59 -20.20
CA THR A 13 13.23 23.38 -19.46
C THR A 13 14.38 22.40 -19.28
N TRP A 14 15.16 22.14 -20.32
CA TRP A 14 16.34 21.28 -20.26
C TRP A 14 17.47 21.93 -19.46
N GLN A 15 17.57 23.25 -19.50
CA GLN A 15 18.48 23.99 -18.63
C GLN A 15 18.10 23.78 -17.16
N LEU A 16 16.81 23.93 -16.80
CA LEU A 16 16.34 23.69 -15.44
C LEU A 16 16.67 22.28 -14.94
N ILE A 17 16.40 21.25 -15.75
CA ILE A 17 16.69 19.86 -15.41
C ILE A 17 18.20 19.65 -15.19
N SER A 18 19.03 20.21 -16.06
CA SER A 18 20.49 20.11 -15.93
C SER A 18 21.01 20.79 -14.66
N TRP A 19 20.45 21.96 -14.29
CA TRP A 19 20.79 22.65 -13.05
C TRP A 19 20.34 21.87 -11.81
N MET A 20 19.15 21.26 -11.85
CA MET A 20 18.66 20.42 -10.75
C MET A 20 19.52 19.16 -10.56
N LEU A 21 19.89 18.49 -11.65
CA LEU A 21 20.78 17.32 -11.60
C LEU A 21 22.18 17.69 -11.08
N GLY A 22 22.71 18.83 -11.53
CA GLY A 22 23.98 19.37 -11.03
C GLY A 22 23.92 19.69 -9.54
N ALA A 23 22.85 20.33 -9.07
CA ALA A 23 22.66 20.65 -7.65
C ALA A 23 22.57 19.40 -6.78
N ILE A 24 21.83 18.36 -7.21
CA ILE A 24 21.73 17.08 -6.51
C ILE A 24 23.10 16.39 -6.44
N PHE A 25 23.87 16.43 -7.53
CA PHE A 25 25.21 15.84 -7.57
C PHE A 25 26.17 16.55 -6.61
N ILE A 26 26.19 17.89 -6.62
CA ILE A 26 27.02 18.68 -5.71
C ILE A 26 26.60 18.44 -4.26
N PHE A 27 25.30 18.41 -3.98
CA PHE A 27 24.78 18.09 -2.65
C PHE A 27 25.22 16.70 -2.19
N ALA A 28 25.13 15.68 -3.05
CA ALA A 28 25.58 14.33 -2.74
C ALA A 28 27.08 14.27 -2.47
N LEU A 29 27.88 15.04 -3.21
CA LEU A 29 29.33 15.11 -3.04
C LEU A 29 29.70 15.80 -1.72
N VAL A 30 29.06 16.92 -1.41
CA VAL A 30 29.26 17.63 -0.13
C VAL A 30 28.78 16.80 1.06
N ALA A 31 27.63 16.14 0.96
CA ALA A 31 27.12 15.25 2.00
C ALA A 31 28.00 14.01 2.24
N SER A 32 28.79 13.62 1.24
CA SER A 32 29.75 12.52 1.36
C SER A 32 31.09 12.93 1.99
N GLU A 33 31.25 14.20 2.41
CA GLU A 33 32.51 14.74 2.97
C GLU A 33 33.73 14.49 2.06
N PHE A 34 33.51 14.44 0.74
CA PHE A 34 34.52 14.08 -0.26
C PHE A 34 35.17 12.70 -0.06
N ASN A 35 34.56 11.82 0.75
CA ASN A 35 35.03 10.47 0.96
C ASN A 35 34.47 9.53 -0.12
N ILE A 36 35.36 8.88 -0.88
CA ILE A 36 34.97 8.01 -1.99
C ILE A 36 34.10 6.83 -1.52
N GLY A 37 34.27 6.37 -0.27
CA GLY A 37 33.55 5.24 0.31
C GLY A 37 32.09 5.57 0.63
N SER A 38 31.83 6.70 1.28
CA SER A 38 30.48 7.14 1.64
C SER A 38 29.66 7.55 0.41
N PHE A 39 30.32 8.17 -0.59
CA PHE A 39 29.71 8.49 -1.88
C PHE A 39 29.27 7.22 -2.63
N SER A 40 30.18 6.23 -2.72
CA SER A 40 29.88 4.94 -3.36
C SER A 40 28.74 4.21 -2.66
N SER A 41 28.71 4.19 -1.33
CA SER A 41 27.62 3.56 -0.58
C SER A 41 26.28 4.26 -0.78
N THR A 42 26.27 5.60 -0.87
CA THR A 42 25.04 6.38 -1.06
C THR A 42 24.47 6.18 -2.47
N LEU A 43 25.33 6.17 -3.49
CA LEU A 43 24.92 5.85 -4.87
C LEU A 43 24.34 4.43 -4.96
N LEU A 44 25.03 3.43 -4.42
CA LEU A 44 24.56 2.05 -4.44
C LEU A 44 23.25 1.89 -3.66
N ASN A 45 23.09 2.55 -2.51
CA ASN A 45 21.84 2.52 -1.74
C ASN A 45 20.68 3.18 -2.49
N GLY A 46 20.93 4.32 -3.15
CA GLY A 46 19.96 5.01 -4.00
C GLY A 46 19.54 4.16 -5.20
N MET A 47 20.50 3.53 -5.90
CA MET A 47 20.23 2.61 -7.00
C MET A 47 19.43 1.39 -6.53
N LEU A 48 19.80 0.78 -5.40
CA LEU A 48 19.09 -0.37 -4.84
C LEU A 48 17.63 -0.01 -4.54
N ARG A 49 17.38 1.13 -3.89
CA ARG A 49 16.01 1.61 -3.64
C ARG A 49 15.25 1.88 -4.93
N ALA A 50 15.90 2.50 -5.91
CA ALA A 50 15.28 2.77 -7.22
C ALA A 50 14.93 1.48 -7.96
N MET A 51 15.80 0.46 -7.93
CA MET A 51 15.54 -0.86 -8.52
C MET A 51 14.38 -1.56 -7.84
N LEU A 52 14.30 -1.53 -6.51
CA LEU A 52 13.17 -2.09 -5.76
C LEU A 52 11.86 -1.39 -6.14
N LEU A 53 11.83 -0.06 -6.15
CA LEU A 53 10.65 0.70 -6.55
C LEU A 53 10.28 0.48 -8.02
N PHE A 54 11.27 0.39 -8.92
CA PHE A 54 11.05 0.05 -10.32
C PHE A 54 10.44 -1.34 -10.48
N LEU A 55 10.97 -2.34 -9.78
CA LEU A 55 10.45 -3.71 -9.82
C LEU A 55 9.00 -3.78 -9.30
N VAL A 56 8.71 -3.09 -8.20
CA VAL A 56 7.34 -2.99 -7.65
C VAL A 56 6.41 -2.29 -8.64
N ALA A 57 6.82 -1.17 -9.23
CA ALA A 57 6.03 -0.44 -10.21
C ALA A 57 5.81 -1.25 -11.50
N ALA A 58 6.84 -1.93 -12.01
CA ALA A 58 6.74 -2.80 -13.18
C ALA A 58 5.81 -3.99 -12.91
N GLY A 59 5.91 -4.61 -11.73
CA GLY A 59 5.01 -5.67 -11.29
C GLY A 59 3.56 -5.20 -11.22
N LEU A 60 3.31 -4.05 -10.60
CA LEU A 60 1.97 -3.47 -10.50
C LEU A 60 1.41 -3.09 -11.88
N SER A 61 2.24 -2.53 -12.77
CA SER A 61 1.85 -2.22 -14.15
C SER A 61 1.53 -3.47 -14.97
N LEU A 62 2.28 -4.56 -14.77
CA LEU A 62 2.02 -5.83 -15.44
C LEU A 62 0.73 -6.47 -14.93
N ILE A 63 0.54 -6.49 -13.62
CA ILE A 63 -0.68 -6.99 -12.97
C ILE A 63 -1.90 -6.20 -13.49
N PHE A 64 -1.84 -4.87 -13.50
CA PHE A 64 -2.94 -4.04 -14.03
C PHE A 64 -3.09 -4.12 -15.55
N GLY A 65 -2.02 -4.45 -16.28
CA GLY A 65 -2.07 -4.64 -17.73
C GLY A 65 -2.63 -5.98 -18.17
N LEU A 66 -2.60 -7.00 -17.30
CA LEU A 66 -3.02 -8.38 -17.63
C LEU A 66 -4.26 -8.85 -16.86
N MET A 67 -4.68 -8.18 -15.79
CA MET A 67 -5.87 -8.60 -15.04
C MET A 67 -7.16 -8.10 -15.71
N ASP A 68 -8.07 -9.04 -15.99
CA ASP A 68 -9.42 -8.72 -16.43
C ASP A 68 -10.26 -8.05 -15.33
N ILE A 69 -9.87 -8.28 -14.06
CA ILE A 69 -10.64 -7.90 -12.87
C ILE A 69 -9.70 -7.40 -11.77
N LEU A 70 -9.88 -6.14 -11.38
CA LEU A 70 -9.11 -5.48 -10.33
C LEU A 70 -9.94 -5.39 -9.05
N ASN A 71 -9.42 -5.90 -7.93
CA ASN A 71 -10.07 -5.81 -6.62
C ASN A 71 -9.23 -4.98 -5.63
N PHE A 72 -9.67 -3.75 -5.36
CA PHE A 72 -9.05 -2.87 -4.36
C PHE A 72 -9.54 -3.08 -2.93
N ALA A 73 -10.57 -3.89 -2.71
CA ALA A 73 -11.12 -4.15 -1.38
C ALA A 73 -10.22 -5.07 -0.52
N GLN A 74 -9.22 -5.72 -1.13
CA GLN A 74 -8.29 -6.62 -0.46
C GLN A 74 -7.64 -6.00 0.79
N GLY A 75 -7.25 -4.72 0.72
CA GLY A 75 -6.67 -4.01 1.87
C GLY A 75 -7.64 -3.90 3.05
N GLY A 76 -8.93 -3.71 2.77
CA GLY A 76 -9.99 -3.67 3.78
C GLY A 76 -10.16 -5.00 4.51
N TYR A 77 -10.10 -6.13 3.80
CA TYR A 77 -10.14 -7.45 4.41
C TYR A 77 -8.95 -7.71 5.33
N PHE A 78 -7.75 -7.28 4.92
CA PHE A 78 -6.55 -7.39 5.76
C PHE A 78 -6.67 -6.54 7.02
N MET A 79 -7.11 -5.28 6.89
CA MET A 79 -7.35 -4.41 8.04
C MET A 79 -8.38 -4.99 8.99
N LEU A 80 -9.52 -5.48 8.48
CA LEU A 80 -10.55 -6.14 9.30
C LEU A 80 -9.97 -7.31 10.08
N GLY A 81 -9.22 -8.19 9.42
CA GLY A 81 -8.59 -9.33 10.09
C GLY A 81 -7.61 -8.90 11.20
N ALA A 82 -6.81 -7.86 10.95
CA ALA A 82 -5.87 -7.33 11.94
C ALA A 82 -6.57 -6.73 13.16
N TYR A 83 -7.64 -5.95 12.96
CA TYR A 83 -8.42 -5.36 14.06
C TYR A 83 -9.21 -6.40 14.86
N LEU A 84 -9.77 -7.42 14.19
CA LEU A 84 -10.39 -8.56 14.89
C LEU A 84 -9.35 -9.33 15.71
N ALA A 85 -8.15 -9.55 15.18
CA ALA A 85 -7.07 -10.17 15.93
C ALA A 85 -6.63 -9.33 17.13
N TYR A 86 -6.61 -8.01 16.98
CA TYR A 86 -6.33 -7.07 18.06
C TYR A 86 -7.34 -7.17 19.20
N ASP A 87 -8.64 -7.19 18.88
CA ASP A 87 -9.72 -7.33 19.88
C ASP A 87 -9.61 -8.66 20.65
N PHE A 88 -9.35 -9.76 19.93
CA PHE A 88 -9.14 -11.07 20.58
C PHE A 88 -7.90 -11.11 21.48
N GLN A 89 -6.89 -10.26 21.24
CA GLN A 89 -5.67 -10.18 22.04
C GLN A 89 -5.78 -9.20 23.21
N HIS A 90 -6.66 -8.20 23.11
CA HIS A 90 -6.88 -7.18 24.14
C HIS A 90 -8.39 -7.09 24.45
N PRO A 91 -8.95 -7.98 25.28
CA PRO A 91 -10.40 -8.02 25.50
C PRO A 91 -10.87 -6.77 26.27
N ASP A 92 -10.00 -6.24 27.14
CA ASP A 92 -10.28 -5.10 28.02
C ASP A 92 -10.16 -3.74 27.30
N ALA A 93 -9.41 -3.70 26.19
CA ALA A 93 -9.12 -2.47 25.44
C ALA A 93 -9.61 -2.51 23.97
N GLY A 94 -10.11 -3.66 23.53
CA GLY A 94 -10.71 -3.85 22.22
C GLY A 94 -12.03 -3.11 22.10
N SER A 95 -12.37 -2.70 20.88
CA SER A 95 -13.68 -2.06 20.65
C SER A 95 -14.81 -3.08 20.70
N LEU A 96 -14.52 -4.33 20.35
CA LEU A 96 -15.43 -5.45 20.48
C LEU A 96 -14.82 -6.42 21.48
N THR A 97 -15.51 -6.64 22.59
CA THR A 97 -15.04 -7.52 23.65
C THR A 97 -15.12 -8.98 23.18
N PHE A 98 -13.99 -9.52 22.72
CA PHE A 98 -13.83 -10.90 22.28
C PHE A 98 -12.65 -11.56 23.01
N GLY A 99 -12.78 -12.86 23.32
CA GLY A 99 -11.66 -13.64 23.88
C GLY A 99 -11.48 -13.55 25.40
N GLU A 100 -12.34 -12.84 26.14
CA GLU A 100 -12.34 -12.84 27.63
C GLU A 100 -12.39 -14.26 28.21
N SER A 101 -13.10 -15.18 27.53
CA SER A 101 -13.26 -16.56 27.97
C SER A 101 -12.00 -17.42 27.82
N ILE A 102 -10.97 -16.93 27.13
CA ILE A 102 -9.73 -17.68 26.86
C ILE A 102 -8.59 -17.00 27.60
N ALA A 103 -8.10 -17.62 28.68
CA ALA A 103 -7.03 -17.03 29.49
C ALA A 103 -5.63 -17.16 28.84
N ASP A 104 -5.38 -18.20 28.03
CA ASP A 104 -4.07 -18.45 27.42
C ASP A 104 -3.82 -17.53 26.20
N PRO A 105 -2.81 -16.63 26.26
CA PRO A 105 -2.46 -15.75 25.15
C PRO A 105 -2.14 -16.47 23.84
N THR A 106 -1.56 -17.67 23.93
CA THR A 106 -1.15 -18.45 22.76
C THR A 106 -2.36 -18.99 22.03
N LEU A 107 -3.34 -19.50 22.79
CA LEU A 107 -4.56 -20.06 22.24
C LEU A 107 -5.44 -18.98 21.62
N ARG A 108 -5.46 -17.78 22.22
CA ARG A 108 -6.15 -16.59 21.68
C ARG A 108 -5.64 -16.20 20.30
N PHE A 109 -4.32 -16.27 20.06
CA PHE A 109 -3.74 -15.97 18.75
C PHE A 109 -4.23 -16.93 17.66
N PHE A 110 -4.24 -18.24 17.92
CA PHE A 110 -4.72 -19.21 16.92
C PHE A 110 -6.22 -19.08 16.66
N VAL A 111 -7.01 -18.87 17.72
CA VAL A 111 -8.46 -18.64 17.61
C VAL A 111 -8.75 -17.36 16.84
N SER A 112 -7.98 -16.29 17.07
CA SER A 112 -8.19 -15.01 16.41
C SER A 112 -7.88 -15.07 14.92
N ILE A 113 -6.84 -15.80 14.50
CA ILE A 113 -6.57 -16.06 13.08
C ILE A 113 -7.73 -16.81 12.44
N LEU A 114 -8.18 -17.90 13.05
CA LEU A 114 -9.27 -18.70 12.49
C LEU A 114 -10.55 -17.88 12.38
N PHE A 115 -10.86 -17.09 13.41
CA PHE A 115 -12.01 -16.20 13.43
C PHE A 115 -11.91 -15.11 12.36
N ALA A 116 -10.75 -14.46 12.22
CA ALA A 116 -10.52 -13.45 11.19
C ALA A 116 -10.68 -14.02 9.78
N VAL A 117 -10.21 -15.24 9.53
CA VAL A 117 -10.39 -15.94 8.24
C VAL A 117 -11.85 -16.25 7.97
N ILE A 118 -12.60 -16.73 8.96
CA ILE A 118 -14.03 -17.02 8.82
C ILE A 118 -14.81 -15.74 8.53
N VAL A 119 -14.61 -14.68 9.32
CA VAL A 119 -15.31 -13.41 9.14
C VAL A 119 -14.96 -12.79 7.78
N GLY A 120 -13.67 -12.76 7.43
CA GLY A 120 -13.20 -12.29 6.12
C GLY A 120 -13.79 -13.10 4.97
N GLY A 121 -13.87 -14.42 5.10
CA GLY A 121 -14.47 -15.32 4.09
C GLY A 121 -15.97 -15.08 3.91
N VAL A 122 -16.72 -14.89 5.00
CA VAL A 122 -18.16 -14.59 4.96
C VAL A 122 -18.40 -13.22 4.31
N LEU A 123 -17.66 -12.19 4.73
CA LEU A 123 -17.76 -10.86 4.12
C LEU A 123 -17.32 -10.87 2.65
N GLY A 124 -16.29 -11.66 2.31
CA GLY A 124 -15.85 -11.92 0.94
C GLY A 124 -16.96 -12.52 0.10
N TYR A 125 -17.60 -13.57 0.60
CA TYR A 125 -18.71 -14.23 -0.08
C TYR A 125 -19.91 -13.29 -0.29
N ILE A 126 -20.25 -12.46 0.70
CA ILE A 126 -21.30 -11.45 0.57
C ILE A 126 -20.93 -10.42 -0.50
N LEU A 127 -19.72 -9.86 -0.46
CA LEU A 127 -19.28 -8.88 -1.45
C LEU A 127 -19.31 -9.47 -2.86
N GLU A 128 -18.80 -10.70 -3.00
CA GLU A 128 -18.77 -11.43 -4.26
C GLU A 128 -20.17 -11.67 -4.81
N ARG A 129 -21.07 -12.23 -4.00
CA ARG A 129 -22.39 -12.65 -4.45
C ARG A 129 -23.30 -11.48 -4.83
N PHE A 130 -23.26 -10.40 -4.06
CA PHE A 130 -24.20 -9.27 -4.20
C PHE A 130 -23.65 -8.12 -5.04
N PHE A 131 -22.35 -7.86 -4.99
CA PHE A 131 -21.76 -6.68 -5.64
C PHE A 131 -20.92 -7.07 -6.86
N LEU A 132 -19.99 -8.02 -6.74
CA LEU A 132 -19.08 -8.34 -7.84
C LEU A 132 -19.75 -9.18 -8.94
N ARG A 133 -20.55 -10.18 -8.55
CA ARG A 133 -21.16 -11.11 -9.50
C ARG A 133 -22.04 -10.45 -10.58
N PRO A 134 -22.84 -9.42 -10.28
CA PRO A 134 -23.63 -8.71 -11.29
C PRO A 134 -22.81 -7.83 -12.25
N LEU A 135 -21.54 -7.54 -11.91
CA LEU A 135 -20.73 -6.52 -12.58
C LEU A 135 -19.53 -7.10 -13.35
N TYR A 136 -19.38 -8.43 -13.41
CA TYR A 136 -18.30 -9.13 -14.12
C TYR A 136 -18.15 -8.70 -15.58
N ASP A 137 -19.26 -8.43 -16.28
CA ASP A 137 -19.23 -8.05 -17.70
C ASP A 137 -18.75 -6.59 -17.91
N ARG A 138 -18.45 -5.85 -16.84
CA ARG A 138 -18.15 -4.41 -16.86
C ARG A 138 -16.92 -4.06 -16.00
N PRO A 139 -15.68 -4.26 -16.52
CA PRO A 139 -14.45 -4.16 -15.72
C PRO A 139 -14.20 -2.77 -15.09
N LEU A 140 -14.52 -1.69 -15.80
CA LEU A 140 -14.38 -0.32 -15.24
C LEU A 140 -15.30 -0.08 -14.04
N PHE A 141 -16.54 -0.60 -14.09
CA PHE A 141 -17.48 -0.46 -12.99
C PHE A 141 -17.09 -1.33 -11.80
N GLN A 142 -16.49 -2.49 -12.05
CA GLN A 142 -15.95 -3.35 -11.00
C GLN A 142 -14.79 -2.69 -10.24
N LEU A 143 -13.93 -1.95 -10.94
CA LEU A 143 -12.87 -1.18 -10.31
C LEU A 143 -13.43 -0.08 -9.39
N VAL A 144 -14.41 0.70 -9.88
CA VAL A 144 -15.06 1.74 -9.08
C VAL A 144 -15.80 1.13 -7.88
N LEU A 145 -16.46 0.00 -8.07
CA LEU A 145 -17.16 -0.72 -7.02
C LEU A 145 -16.20 -1.22 -5.92
N THR A 146 -15.10 -1.87 -6.30
CA THR A 146 -14.15 -2.41 -5.31
C THR A 146 -13.38 -1.29 -4.62
N PHE A 147 -13.11 -0.18 -5.31
CA PHE A 147 -12.61 1.04 -4.68
C PHE A 147 -13.62 1.61 -3.68
N GLY A 148 -14.90 1.72 -4.07
CA GLY A 148 -15.97 2.14 -3.17
C GLY A 148 -16.11 1.22 -1.95
N ALA A 149 -16.06 -0.10 -2.16
CA ALA A 149 -16.05 -1.09 -1.08
C ALA A 149 -14.84 -0.93 -0.15
N SER A 150 -13.67 -0.62 -0.70
CA SER A 150 -12.47 -0.32 0.10
C SER A 150 -12.68 0.89 1.02
N LEU A 151 -13.36 1.94 0.53
CA LEU A 151 -13.70 3.11 1.34
C LEU A 151 -14.74 2.78 2.41
N VAL A 152 -15.77 1.98 2.08
CA VAL A 152 -16.76 1.52 3.06
C VAL A 152 -16.09 0.68 4.15
N PHE A 153 -15.16 -0.21 3.80
CA PHE A 153 -14.40 -0.95 4.80
C PHE A 153 -13.57 -0.03 5.67
N LEU A 154 -12.85 0.92 5.06
CA LEU A 154 -11.99 1.85 5.79
C LEU A 154 -12.78 2.70 6.77
N GLU A 155 -13.91 3.27 6.36
CA GLU A 155 -14.78 4.06 7.23
C GLU A 155 -15.55 3.18 8.24
N GLY A 156 -15.95 1.97 7.86
CA GLY A 156 -16.57 1.00 8.77
C GLY A 156 -15.64 0.59 9.91
N ILE A 157 -14.38 0.31 9.60
CA ILE A 157 -13.35 -0.02 10.61
C ILE A 157 -13.11 1.17 11.54
N LYS A 158 -12.92 2.37 10.98
CA LYS A 158 -12.75 3.59 11.80
C LYS A 158 -13.95 3.85 12.71
N PHE A 159 -15.16 3.57 12.22
CA PHE A 159 -16.39 3.76 12.98
C PHE A 159 -16.48 2.80 14.18
N ILE A 160 -16.09 1.54 13.99
CA ILE A 160 -16.09 0.53 15.05
C ILE A 160 -14.95 0.83 16.02
N TRP A 161 -13.69 0.74 15.58
CA TRP A 161 -12.49 0.89 16.41
C TRP A 161 -12.07 2.35 16.61
N LYS A 162 -13.06 3.23 16.84
CA LYS A 162 -12.93 4.69 16.99
C LYS A 162 -11.52 5.10 17.43
N THR A 163 -10.86 5.97 16.66
CA THR A 163 -9.63 6.63 17.08
C THR A 163 -9.96 7.65 18.16
N VAL A 164 -10.24 7.19 19.37
CA VAL A 164 -10.28 8.05 20.56
C VAL A 164 -8.84 8.16 21.04
N PRO A 165 -8.14 9.29 20.86
CA PRO A 165 -6.90 9.51 21.56
C PRO A 165 -7.24 9.56 23.05
N TYR A 166 -6.64 8.68 23.83
CA TYR A 166 -6.70 8.75 25.29
C TYR A 166 -6.10 10.10 25.72
N THR A 167 -6.95 11.05 26.11
CA THR A 167 -6.60 12.14 27.02
C THR A 167 -6.94 11.73 28.43
#